data_AF-A0A6G7YIM2-F1
#
_entry.id   AF-A0A6G7YIM2-F1
#
_cell.length_a   1.000
_cell.length_b   1.000
_cell.length_c   1.000
_cell.angle_alpha   90.00
_cell.angle_beta   90.00
_cell.angle_gamma   90.00
#
_symmetry.space_group_name_H-M   'P 1'
#
loop_
_entity.id
_entity.type
_entity.pdbx_description
1 polymer ?
#
loop_
_entity_poly.entity_id
_entity_poly.type
_entity_poly.pdbx_seq_one_letter_code
_entity_poly.pdbx_strand_id
1 'polypeptide(L)'
;MADIYVKLDDLEEVVTQLEEIITEFENATSLSEELESAIGDPFGDSDLRDKARNFEERWDDKRNQLKDGLSGVKDHAKGVIEGIRDWDSQTATQLSNV
;
A
#
# COMPACT_ATOMS: atom_id res chain seq x y z
N MET A 1 11.22 -29.15 7.13
CA MET A 1 11.30 -27.90 6.37
C MET A 1 10.07 -27.84 5.50
N ALA A 2 9.29 -26.77 5.57
CA ALA A 2 8.32 -26.52 4.53
C ALA A 2 9.10 -25.92 3.36
N ASP A 3 9.16 -26.63 2.23
CA ASP A 3 9.65 -26.03 0.98
C ASP A 3 8.58 -25.05 0.50
N ILE A 4 8.94 -23.76 0.49
CA ILE A 4 8.08 -22.71 -0.02
C ILE A 4 8.39 -22.58 -1.52
N TYR A 5 7.43 -22.94 -2.36
CA TYR A 5 7.48 -22.71 -3.80
C TYR A 5 6.60 -21.52 -4.16
N VAL A 6 7.22 -20.42 -4.57
CA VAL A 6 6.54 -19.20 -5.05
C VAL A 6 7.12 -18.87 -6.41
N LYS A 7 6.26 -18.62 -7.40
CA LYS A 7 6.71 -18.18 -8.71
C LYS A 7 7.12 -16.72 -8.63
N LEU A 8 8.17 -16.36 -9.35
CA LEU A 8 8.65 -14.98 -9.41
C LEU A 8 7.56 -14.05 -9.98
N ASP A 9 6.88 -14.50 -11.03
CA ASP A 9 5.78 -13.76 -11.67
C ASP A 9 4.63 -13.46 -10.69
N ASP A 10 4.26 -14.42 -9.83
CA ASP A 10 3.21 -14.21 -8.82
C ASP A 10 3.65 -13.14 -7.79
N LEU A 11 4.95 -13.09 -7.47
CA LEU A 11 5.49 -12.09 -6.55
C LEU A 11 5.55 -10.70 -7.19
N GLU A 12 5.83 -10.62 -8.49
CA GLU A 12 5.77 -9.39 -9.27
C GLU A 12 4.34 -8.85 -9.34
N GLU A 13 3.35 -9.72 -9.55
CA GLU A 13 1.93 -9.33 -9.53
C GLU A 13 1.53 -8.76 -8.16
N VAL A 14 1.94 -9.41 -7.07
CA VAL A 14 1.70 -8.91 -5.70
C VAL A 14 2.32 -7.52 -5.51
N VAL A 15 3.54 -7.29 -5.99
CA VAL A 15 4.18 -5.98 -5.91
C VAL A 15 3.36 -4.91 -6.64
N THR A 16 2.89 -5.20 -7.85
CA THR A 16 2.06 -4.26 -8.63
C THR A 16 0.73 -3.95 -7.92
N GLN A 17 0.03 -4.97 -7.43
CA GLN A 17 -1.24 -4.78 -6.71
C GLN A 17 -1.04 -3.97 -5.42
N LEU A 18 0.06 -4.19 -4.70
CA LEU A 18 0.40 -3.40 -3.52
C LEU A 18 0.69 -1.93 -3.88
N GLU A 19 1.33 -1.66 -5.01
CA GLU A 19 1.53 -0.28 -5.50
C GLU A 19 0.21 0.41 -5.79
N GLU A 20 -0.72 -0.26 -6.48
CA GLU A 20 -2.04 0.29 -6.78
C GLU A 20 -2.81 0.67 -5.51
N ILE A 21 -2.86 -0.24 -4.52
CA ILE A 21 -3.55 0.01 -3.24
C ILE A 21 -2.89 1.17 -2.47
N ILE A 22 -1.56 1.23 -2.44
CA ILE A 22 -0.83 2.34 -1.80
C ILE A 22 -1.21 3.67 -2.47
N THR A 23 -1.22 3.72 -3.80
CA THR A 23 -1.61 4.91 -4.56
C THR A 23 -3.08 5.30 -4.31
N GLU A 24 -4.00 4.33 -4.20
CA GLU A 24 -5.40 4.62 -3.83
C GLU A 24 -5.50 5.28 -2.45
N PHE A 25 -4.74 4.80 -1.46
CA PHE A 25 -4.72 5.42 -0.13
C PHE A 25 -4.13 6.82 -0.13
N GLU A 26 -3.11 7.10 -0.94
CA GLU A 26 -2.54 8.45 -1.07
C GLU A 26 -3.51 9.47 -1.69
N ASN A 27 -4.41 9.00 -2.56
CA ASN A 27 -5.38 9.86 -3.24
C ASN A 27 -6.69 10.04 -2.44
N ALA A 28 -6.96 9.23 -1.42
CA ALA A 28 -8.22 9.23 -0.67
C ALA A 28 -8.38 10.40 0.32
N THR A 29 -7.32 11.17 0.62
CA THR A 29 -7.32 12.18 1.69
C THR A 29 -8.19 13.42 1.41
N SER A 30 -8.54 13.72 0.14
CA SER A 30 -9.27 14.94 -0.20
C SER A 30 -10.78 14.92 0.08
N LEU A 31 -11.36 13.79 0.48
CA LEU A 31 -12.81 13.61 0.57
C LEU A 31 -13.43 14.10 1.89
N SER A 32 -12.63 14.20 2.97
CA SER A 32 -13.13 14.47 4.32
C SER A 32 -13.63 15.90 4.50
N GLU A 33 -12.86 16.90 4.04
CA GLU A 33 -13.23 18.31 4.16
C GLU A 33 -14.48 18.65 3.34
N GLU A 34 -14.64 18.03 2.17
CA GLU A 34 -15.85 18.16 1.35
C GLU A 34 -17.07 17.56 2.04
N LEU A 35 -16.91 16.40 2.68
CA LEU A 35 -18.00 15.75 3.42
C LEU A 35 -18.44 16.59 4.63
N GLU A 36 -17.51 17.11 5.42
CA GLU A 36 -17.81 17.97 6.57
C GLU A 36 -18.54 19.26 6.15
N SER A 37 -18.06 19.89 5.07
CA SER A 37 -18.67 21.08 4.49
C SER A 37 -20.09 20.80 3.97
N ALA A 38 -20.28 19.64 3.32
CA ALA A 38 -21.58 19.23 2.81
C ALA A 38 -22.60 18.93 3.92
N ILE A 39 -22.14 18.43 5.08
CA ILE A 39 -23.02 18.23 6.25
C ILE A 39 -23.43 19.58 6.85
N GLY A 40 -22.48 20.49 7.06
CA GLY A 40 -22.73 21.80 7.65
C GLY A 40 -23.28 21.73 9.07
N ASP A 41 -24.11 22.72 9.44
CA ASP A 41 -24.77 22.83 10.76
C ASP A 41 -26.28 23.01 10.61
N PRO A 42 -27.03 21.97 10.18
CA PRO A 42 -28.47 22.07 9.99
C PRO A 42 -29.16 22.45 11.31
N PHE A 43 -29.94 23.53 11.29
CA PHE A 43 -30.62 24.07 12.48
C PHE A 43 -29.68 24.45 13.64
N GLY A 44 -28.39 24.67 13.34
CA GLY A 44 -27.36 24.94 14.35
C GLY A 44 -26.89 23.71 15.12
N ASP A 45 -27.26 22.50 14.68
CA ASP A 45 -26.79 21.23 15.24
C ASP A 45 -25.57 20.73 14.44
N SER A 46 -24.40 20.67 15.09
CA SER A 46 -23.13 20.25 14.50
C SER A 46 -22.76 18.81 14.82
N ASP A 47 -23.56 18.07 15.59
CA ASP A 47 -23.18 16.76 16.13
C ASP A 47 -22.85 15.74 15.02
N LEU A 48 -23.56 15.81 13.88
CA LEU A 48 -23.29 14.94 12.74
C LEU A 48 -21.97 15.30 12.05
N ARG A 49 -21.69 16.60 11.86
CA ARG A 49 -20.44 17.08 11.28
C ARG A 49 -19.27 16.68 12.17
N ASP A 50 -19.37 16.89 13.48
CA ASP A 50 -18.31 16.57 14.42
C ASP A 50 -18.00 15.06 14.49
N LYS A 51 -19.04 14.21 14.37
CA LYS A 51 -18.84 12.76 14.26
C LYS A 51 -18.19 12.35 12.94
N ALA A 52 -18.59 12.96 11.83
CA ALA A 52 -17.98 12.71 10.52
C ALA A 52 -16.49 13.11 10.52
N ARG A 53 -16.17 14.29 11.05
CA ARG A 53 -14.79 14.75 11.24
C ARG A 53 -13.95 13.79 12.08
N ASN A 54 -14.46 13.38 13.24
CA ASN A 54 -13.74 12.44 14.11
C ASN A 54 -13.49 11.09 13.42
N PHE A 55 -14.47 10.60 12.65
CA PHE A 55 -14.31 9.40 11.87
C PHE A 55 -13.21 9.56 10.82
N GLU A 56 -13.24 10.65 10.05
CA GLU A 56 -12.25 10.91 9.00
C GLU A 56 -10.83 11.11 9.55
N GLU A 57 -10.66 11.84 10.65
CA GLU A 57 -9.36 11.99 11.34
C GLU A 57 -8.77 10.62 11.71
N ARG A 58 -9.58 9.76 12.35
CA ARG A 58 -9.15 8.41 12.75
C ARG A 58 -8.93 7.49 11.56
N TRP A 59 -9.70 7.68 10.49
CA TRP A 59 -9.56 6.89 9.28
C TRP A 59 -8.31 7.28 8.51
N ASP A 60 -7.94 8.56 8.48
CA ASP A 60 -6.68 9.02 7.88
C ASP A 60 -5.47 8.41 8.59
N ASP A 61 -5.44 8.47 9.92
CA ASP A 61 -4.42 7.79 10.73
C ASP A 61 -4.32 6.30 10.39
N LYS A 62 -5.47 5.64 10.22
CA LYS A 62 -5.51 4.21 9.90
C LYS A 62 -5.04 3.91 8.48
N ARG A 63 -5.40 4.75 7.50
CA ARG A 63 -4.91 4.66 6.12
C ARG A 63 -3.39 4.82 6.06
N ASN A 64 -2.84 5.78 6.79
CA ASN A 64 -1.39 5.98 6.88
C ASN A 64 -0.69 4.74 7.45
N GLN A 65 -1.19 4.17 8.55
CA GLN A 65 -0.63 2.93 9.11
C GLN A 65 -0.72 1.73 8.15
N LEU A 66 -1.84 1.60 7.43
CA LEU A 66 -2.02 0.53 6.44
C LEU A 66 -1.05 0.72 5.27
N LYS A 67 -0.91 1.94 4.76
CA LYS A 67 0.04 2.30 3.71
C LYS A 67 1.47 1.95 4.08
N ASP A 68 1.90 2.28 5.30
CA ASP A 68 3.24 1.96 5.79
C ASP A 68 3.48 0.45 5.86
N GLY A 69 2.49 -0.30 6.37
CA GLY A 69 2.56 -1.76 6.43
C GLY A 69 2.62 -2.41 5.04
N LEU A 70 1.77 -1.96 4.11
CA LEU A 70 1.76 -2.45 2.73
C LEU A 70 3.05 -2.09 2.00
N SER A 71 3.60 -0.90 2.24
CA SER A 71 4.90 -0.49 1.69
C SER A 71 6.02 -1.40 2.18
N GLY A 72 6.05 -1.74 3.47
CA GLY A 72 7.03 -2.68 4.02
C GLY A 72 6.94 -4.07 3.39
N VAL A 73 5.73 -4.59 3.17
CA VAL A 73 5.53 -5.90 2.51
C VAL A 73 5.98 -5.83 1.04
N LYS A 74 5.60 -4.77 0.33
CA LYS A 74 6.01 -4.54 -1.05
C LYS A 74 7.53 -4.48 -1.20
N ASP A 75 8.20 -3.72 -0.34
CA ASP A 75 9.65 -3.54 -0.39
C ASP A 75 10.37 -4.86 -0.12
N HIS A 76 9.84 -5.68 0.80
CA HIS A 76 10.39 -7.02 1.03
C HIS A 76 10.21 -7.94 -0.18
N ALA A 77 9.02 -7.93 -0.79
CA ALA A 77 8.75 -8.70 -2.01
C ALA A 77 9.66 -8.28 -3.17
N LYS A 78 9.84 -6.96 -3.38
CA LYS A 78 10.80 -6.43 -4.36
C LYS A 78 12.23 -6.89 -4.08
N GLY A 79 12.67 -6.83 -2.83
CA GLY A 79 14.02 -7.27 -2.45
C GLY A 79 14.27 -8.76 -2.75
N VAL A 80 13.26 -9.62 -2.58
CA VAL A 80 13.35 -11.03 -2.98
C VAL A 80 13.46 -11.17 -4.51
N ILE A 81 12.64 -10.44 -5.27
CA ILE A 81 12.68 -10.47 -6.75
C ILE A 81 14.05 -10.04 -7.26
N GLU A 82 14.56 -8.91 -6.76
CA GLU A 82 15.86 -8.36 -7.13
C GLU A 82 16.99 -9.34 -6.80
N GLY A 83 16.99 -9.91 -5.59
CA GLY A 83 18.00 -10.89 -5.19
C GLY A 83 18.05 -12.13 -6.10
N ILE A 84 16.90 -12.61 -6.56
CA ILE A 84 16.83 -13.75 -7.49
C ILE A 84 17.35 -13.36 -8.88
N ARG A 85 16.94 -12.19 -9.40
CA ARG A 85 17.38 -11.70 -10.72
C ARG A 85 18.88 -11.42 -10.76
N ASP A 86 19.43 -10.85 -9.70
CA ASP A 86 20.86 -10.60 -9.58
C ASP A 86 21.65 -11.91 -9.54
N TRP A 87 21.15 -12.90 -8.78
CA TRP A 87 21.76 -14.23 -8.75
C TRP A 87 21.74 -14.92 -10.11
N ASP A 88 20.62 -14.87 -10.83
CA ASP A 88 20.47 -15.47 -12.17
C ASP A 88 21.46 -14.83 -13.17
N SER A 89 21.52 -13.49 -13.21
CA SER A 89 22.44 -12.74 -14.07
C SER A 89 23.92 -13.03 -13.79
N GLN A 90 24.30 -13.09 -12.50
CA GLN A 90 25.66 -13.42 -12.09
C GLN A 90 26.03 -14.86 -12.47
N THR A 91 25.11 -15.80 -12.26
CA THR A 91 25.33 -17.22 -12.58
C THR A 91 25.44 -17.43 -14.09
N ALA A 92 24.58 -16.79 -14.88
CA ALA A 92 24.65 -16.83 -16.34
C ALA A 92 25.99 -16.31 -16.86
N THR A 93 26.47 -15.18 -16.31
CA THR A 93 27.77 -14.61 -16.64
C THR A 93 28.93 -15.56 -16.30
N GLN A 94 28.88 -16.19 -15.12
CA GLN A 94 29.91 -17.13 -14.69
C GLN A 94 29.95 -18.37 -15.59
N LEU A 95 28.80 -18.95 -15.91
CA LEU A 95 28.71 -20.14 -16.77
C LEU A 95 29.09 -19.86 -18.23
N SER A 96 28.86 -18.64 -18.72
CA SER A 96 29.24 -18.22 -20.08
C SER A 96 30.75 -18.03 -20.26
N ASN A 97 31.48 -17.83 -19.15
CA ASN A 97 32.92 -17.63 -19.11
C ASN A 97 33.71 -18.93 -18.83
N VAL A 98 33.02 -20.08 -18.82
CA VAL A 98 33.57 -21.44 -18.68
C VAL A 98 33.43 -22.16 -20.01
#